data_AF-A0A529VXH7-F1
#
_entry.id   AF-A0A529VXH7-F1
#
_cell.length_a   1.000
_cell.length_b   1.000
_cell.length_c   1.000
_cell.angle_alpha   90.00
_cell.angle_beta   90.00
_cell.angle_gamma   90.00
#
_symmetry.space_group_name_H-M   'P 1'
#
loop_
_entity.id
_entity.type
_entity.pdbx_description
1 polymer ?
#
loop_
_entity_poly.entity_id
_entity_poly.type
_entity_poly.pdbx_seq_one_letter_code
_entity_poly.pdbx_strand_id
1 'polypeptide(L)'
;EQGNASAMHNLAVLFAMAADGVTDNESATHWFQEAADLGVKDSQFNLGILAAKGVGMKQNLEESYKWFALVAKTGDKDAAAKRDEIANALRPEQLERARAATELWKAKPLNAAANSADVPESWQDSTPQTTAGIDMKKAVKNIQLILNKNGYDAGGADGVMGGKTKTAIMAFQTDNKMTPTGEIDAPLVKALLAKK
;
A
#
# COMPACT_ATOMS: atom_id res chain seq x y z
N GLU A 1 1.99 -16.52 15.36
CA GLU A 1 1.33 -15.44 14.58
C GLU A 1 1.36 -15.73 13.10
N GLN A 2 0.31 -15.37 12.35
CA GLN A 2 0.26 -15.63 10.91
C GLN A 2 1.11 -14.64 10.10
N GLY A 3 1.66 -13.58 10.72
CA GLY A 3 2.54 -12.61 10.07
C GLY A 3 1.81 -11.40 9.49
N ASN A 4 0.54 -11.16 9.86
CA ASN A 4 -0.19 -9.97 9.46
C ASN A 4 0.36 -8.73 10.19
N ALA A 5 1.04 -7.86 9.45
CA ALA A 5 1.79 -6.75 10.02
C ALA A 5 0.88 -5.65 10.61
N SER A 6 -0.30 -5.43 10.02
CA SER A 6 -1.30 -4.50 10.54
C SER A 6 -1.95 -5.01 11.83
N ALA A 7 -2.22 -6.31 11.92
CA ALA A 7 -2.75 -6.93 13.14
C ALA A 7 -1.73 -6.87 14.28
N MET A 8 -0.43 -7.09 13.98
CA MET A 8 0.65 -6.93 14.96
C MET A 8 0.73 -5.50 15.49
N HIS A 9 0.64 -4.49 14.62
CA HIS A 9 0.57 -3.09 15.04
C HIS A 9 -0.62 -2.82 15.96
N ASN A 10 -1.82 -3.26 15.56
CA ASN A 10 -3.03 -3.04 16.35
C ASN A 10 -2.94 -3.73 17.72
N LEU A 11 -2.38 -4.94 17.76
CA LEU A 11 -2.15 -5.66 19.01
C LEU A 11 -1.17 -4.93 19.92
N ALA A 12 -0.09 -4.37 19.36
CA ALA A 12 0.85 -3.55 20.11
C ALA A 12 0.18 -2.31 20.72
N VAL A 13 -0.69 -1.64 19.95
CA VAL A 13 -1.48 -0.49 20.42
C VAL A 13 -2.39 -0.90 21.58
N LEU A 14 -3.06 -2.06 21.51
CA LEU A 14 -3.92 -2.54 22.59
C LEU A 14 -3.14 -2.76 23.90
N PHE A 15 -1.95 -3.36 23.81
CA PHE A 15 -1.07 -3.52 24.98
C PHE A 15 -0.57 -2.18 25.55
N ALA A 16 -0.31 -1.20 24.68
CA ALA A 16 0.15 0.14 25.08
C ALA A 16 -0.98 1.03 25.64
N MET A 17 -2.24 0.80 25.25
CA MET A 17 -3.38 1.62 25.64
C MET A 17 -4.06 1.18 26.95
N ALA A 18 -3.72 0.00 27.50
CA ALA A 18 -4.34 -0.58 28.69
C ALA A 18 -5.88 -0.59 28.59
N ALA A 19 -6.45 -1.51 27.81
CA ALA A 19 -7.91 -1.64 27.66
C ALA A 19 -8.65 -1.92 28.99
N ASP A 20 -7.94 -2.37 30.02
CA ASP A 20 -8.43 -2.80 31.33
C ASP A 20 -7.60 -2.26 32.52
N GLY A 21 -6.73 -1.27 32.29
CA GLY A 21 -6.11 -0.47 33.36
C GLY A 21 -4.65 -0.77 33.73
N VAL A 22 -4.00 -1.76 33.10
CA VAL A 22 -2.54 -1.97 33.24
C VAL A 22 -1.89 -2.06 31.85
N THR A 23 -0.96 -1.15 31.55
CA THR A 23 -0.19 -1.19 30.30
C THR A 23 0.83 -2.31 30.36
N ASP A 24 0.85 -3.19 29.35
CA ASP A 24 1.96 -4.14 29.16
C ASP A 24 2.91 -3.61 28.09
N ASN A 25 3.81 -2.73 28.51
CA ASN A 25 4.74 -2.07 27.61
C ASN A 25 5.77 -3.04 27.01
N GLU A 26 6.10 -4.13 27.71
CA GLU A 26 7.02 -5.14 27.19
C GLU A 26 6.39 -5.87 26.01
N SER A 27 5.14 -6.33 26.17
CA SER A 27 4.37 -6.91 25.06
C SER A 27 4.16 -5.90 23.93
N ALA A 28 3.80 -4.65 24.23
CA ALA A 28 3.64 -3.62 23.21
C ALA A 28 4.92 -3.42 22.39
N THR A 29 6.07 -3.34 23.07
CA THR A 29 7.38 -3.20 22.41
C THR A 29 7.67 -4.40 21.52
N HIS A 30 7.43 -5.62 22.01
CA HIS A 30 7.61 -6.84 21.23
C HIS A 30 6.79 -6.81 19.92
N TRP A 31 5.51 -6.48 20.00
CA TRP A 31 4.62 -6.46 18.84
C TRP A 31 4.89 -5.32 17.86
N PHE A 32 5.23 -4.13 18.37
CA PHE A 32 5.69 -3.07 17.50
C PHE A 32 7.00 -3.46 16.80
N GLN A 33 7.92 -4.19 17.46
CA GLN A 33 9.18 -4.63 16.87
C GLN A 33 8.95 -5.60 15.70
N GLU A 34 8.07 -6.60 15.88
CA GLU A 34 7.72 -7.55 14.81
C GLU A 34 7.08 -6.84 13.60
N ALA A 35 6.16 -5.90 13.84
CA ALA A 35 5.55 -5.11 12.77
C ALA A 35 6.54 -4.13 12.10
N ALA A 36 7.42 -3.50 12.88
CA ALA A 36 8.44 -2.57 12.39
C ALA A 36 9.46 -3.27 11.49
N ASP A 37 9.85 -4.50 11.83
CA ASP A 37 10.73 -5.34 11.01
C ASP A 37 10.10 -5.72 9.67
N LEU A 38 8.78 -5.82 9.60
CA LEU A 38 8.02 -6.02 8.34
C LEU A 38 7.81 -4.71 7.56
N GLY A 39 8.31 -3.58 8.06
CA GLY A 39 8.23 -2.28 7.38
C GLY A 39 6.97 -1.47 7.70
N VAL A 40 6.20 -1.81 8.73
CA VAL A 40 5.04 -1.01 9.16
C VAL A 40 5.53 0.30 9.75
N LYS A 41 5.33 1.40 9.00
CA LYS A 41 5.86 2.73 9.35
C LYS A 41 5.40 3.21 10.72
N ASP A 42 4.13 3.03 11.06
CA ASP A 42 3.58 3.48 12.34
C ASP A 42 4.22 2.72 13.52
N SER A 43 4.50 1.42 13.34
CA SER A 43 5.22 0.63 14.33
C SER A 43 6.68 1.04 14.44
N GLN A 44 7.36 1.37 13.32
CA GLN A 44 8.71 1.93 13.35
C GLN A 44 8.73 3.25 14.12
N PHE A 45 7.78 4.15 13.86
CA PHE A 45 7.69 5.42 14.59
C PHE A 45 7.46 5.21 16.09
N ASN A 46 6.55 4.31 16.47
CA ASN A 46 6.29 3.97 17.88
C ASN A 46 7.52 3.33 18.54
N LEU A 47 8.24 2.44 17.86
CA LEU A 47 9.50 1.90 18.37
C LEU A 47 10.55 2.98 18.59
N GLY A 48 10.63 3.96 17.70
CA GLY A 48 11.47 5.13 17.87
C GLY A 48 11.22 5.84 19.20
N ILE A 49 9.95 6.01 19.57
CA ILE A 49 9.54 6.63 20.84
C ILE A 49 9.87 5.73 22.04
N LEU A 50 9.53 4.45 21.96
CA LEU A 50 9.73 3.50 23.07
C LEU A 50 11.23 3.33 23.38
N ALA A 51 12.06 3.20 22.35
CA ALA A 51 13.52 3.12 22.49
C ALA A 51 14.11 4.41 23.06
N ALA A 52 13.61 5.59 22.66
CA ALA A 52 14.06 6.86 23.23
C ALA A 52 13.73 7.00 24.72
N LYS A 53 12.56 6.49 25.15
CA LYS A 53 12.08 6.63 26.52
C LYS A 53 12.47 5.46 27.43
N GLY A 54 12.86 4.32 26.86
CA GLY A 54 13.07 3.08 27.63
C GLY A 54 11.77 2.54 28.25
N VAL A 55 10.66 2.62 27.51
CA VAL A 55 9.35 2.13 27.98
C VAL A 55 9.12 0.73 27.41
N GLY A 56 8.99 -0.27 28.28
CA GLY A 56 8.85 -1.67 27.85
C GLY A 56 10.11 -2.27 27.23
N MET A 57 11.21 -1.52 27.22
CA MET A 57 12.53 -1.92 26.74
C MET A 57 13.60 -1.05 27.40
N LYS A 58 14.86 -1.47 27.33
CA LYS A 58 15.97 -0.61 27.74
C LYS A 58 16.09 0.59 26.80
N GLN A 59 16.33 1.78 27.35
CA GLN A 59 16.58 2.97 26.53
C GLN A 59 17.76 2.76 25.57
N ASN A 60 17.54 3.10 24.30
CA ASN A 60 18.53 2.99 23.24
C ASN A 60 18.31 4.09 22.18
N LEU A 61 19.12 5.15 22.26
CA LEU A 61 19.03 6.28 21.34
C LEU A 61 19.54 5.95 19.93
N GLU A 62 20.49 5.02 19.78
CA GLU A 62 20.98 4.58 18.46
C GLU A 62 19.86 3.84 17.70
N GLU A 63 19.10 3.02 18.42
CA GLU A 63 17.91 2.34 17.88
C GLU A 63 16.75 3.31 17.60
N SER A 64 16.51 4.25 18.50
CA SER A 64 15.51 5.30 18.28
C SER A 64 15.79 6.09 17.00
N TYR A 65 17.04 6.53 16.82
CA TYR A 65 17.47 7.22 15.60
C TYR A 65 17.19 6.38 14.36
N LYS A 66 17.60 5.10 14.37
CA LYS A 66 17.40 4.17 13.24
C LYS A 66 15.94 4.15 12.79
N TRP A 67 15.01 3.96 13.72
CA TRP A 67 13.60 3.85 13.38
C TRP A 67 12.99 5.15 12.86
N PHE A 68 13.28 6.30 13.50
CA PHE A 68 12.83 7.59 12.97
C PHE A 68 13.45 7.92 11.61
N ALA A 69 14.72 7.56 11.39
CA ALA A 69 15.39 7.78 10.12
C ALA A 69 14.76 6.96 8.99
N LEU A 70 14.36 5.70 9.23
CA LEU A 70 13.66 4.88 8.25
C LEU A 70 12.30 5.48 7.86
N VAL A 71 11.53 5.98 8.82
CA VAL A 71 10.24 6.63 8.55
C VAL A 71 10.45 7.97 7.80
N ALA A 72 11.44 8.76 8.23
CA ALA A 72 11.80 10.03 7.60
C ALA A 72 12.23 9.87 6.12
N LYS A 73 12.89 8.76 5.76
CA LYS A 73 13.22 8.45 4.35
C LYS A 73 11.99 8.36 3.44
N THR A 74 10.79 8.20 4.02
CA THR A 74 9.53 8.17 3.27
C THR A 74 8.84 9.53 3.14
N GLY A 75 9.49 10.61 3.59
CA GLY A 75 8.99 11.98 3.49
C GLY A 75 8.25 12.49 4.74
N ASP A 76 8.20 11.69 5.80
CA ASP A 76 7.58 12.08 7.07
C ASP A 76 8.41 13.14 7.80
N LYS A 77 7.83 14.32 8.01
CA LYS A 77 8.52 15.47 8.60
C LYS A 77 8.63 15.37 10.12
N ASP A 78 7.67 14.74 10.78
CA ASP A 78 7.68 14.58 12.23
C ASP A 78 8.75 13.56 12.64
N ALA A 79 8.87 12.47 11.88
CA ALA A 79 9.94 11.51 12.03
C ALA A 79 11.32 12.14 11.75
N ALA A 80 11.42 13.01 10.73
CA ALA A 80 12.67 13.73 10.46
C ALA A 80 13.07 14.64 11.62
N ALA A 81 12.12 15.40 12.18
CA ALA A 81 12.38 16.26 13.34
C ALA A 81 12.82 15.45 14.57
N LYS A 82 12.13 14.34 14.86
CA LYS A 82 12.50 13.43 15.97
C LYS A 82 13.87 12.79 15.76
N ARG A 83 14.18 12.32 14.54
CA ARG A 83 15.51 11.81 14.19
C ARG A 83 16.58 12.84 14.50
N ASP A 84 16.36 14.09 14.11
CA ASP A 84 17.34 15.18 14.29
C ASP A 84 17.50 15.57 15.77
N GLU A 85 16.41 15.55 16.54
CA GLU A 85 16.46 15.69 18.00
C GLU A 85 17.33 14.60 18.65
N ILE A 86 17.11 13.33 18.29
CA ILE A 86 17.91 12.21 18.79
C ILE A 86 19.37 12.33 18.31
N ALA A 87 19.62 12.77 17.09
CA ALA A 87 20.96 12.98 16.55
C ALA A 87 21.77 13.97 17.39
N ASN A 88 21.14 15.05 17.85
CA ASN A 88 21.77 16.06 18.69
C ASN A 88 22.11 15.54 20.10
N ALA A 89 21.44 14.48 20.56
CA ALA A 89 21.68 13.85 21.86
C ALA A 89 22.75 12.73 21.80
N LEU A 90 23.12 12.27 20.61
CA LEU A 90 24.10 11.20 20.40
C LEU A 90 25.53 11.75 20.33
N ARG A 91 26.50 11.01 20.89
CA ARG A 91 27.91 11.25 20.58
C ARG A 91 28.20 10.92 19.11
N PRO A 92 29.20 11.55 18.46
CA PRO A 92 29.49 11.34 17.04
C PRO A 92 29.63 9.86 16.65
N GLU A 93 30.35 9.08 17.44
CA GLU A 93 30.55 7.65 17.20
C GLU A 93 29.26 6.83 17.31
N GLN A 94 28.29 7.27 18.12
CA GLN A 94 27.00 6.62 18.25
C GLN A 94 26.09 6.98 17.07
N LEU A 95 26.13 8.25 16.66
CA LEU A 95 25.40 8.72 15.48
C LEU A 95 25.86 8.00 14.21
N GLU A 96 27.18 7.82 14.02
CA GLU A 96 27.72 7.08 12.88
C GLU A 96 27.24 5.62 12.87
N ARG A 97 27.25 4.94 14.03
CA ARG A 97 26.70 3.58 14.13
C ARG A 97 25.20 3.53 13.83
N ALA A 98 24.43 4.49 14.33
CA ALA A 98 22.99 4.56 14.09
C ALA A 98 22.67 4.80 12.60
N ARG A 99 23.43 5.69 11.94
CA ARG A 99 23.35 5.90 10.48
C ARG A 99 23.70 4.63 9.71
N ALA A 100 24.81 3.97 10.05
CA ALA A 100 25.21 2.72 9.41
C ALA A 100 24.13 1.63 9.58
N ALA A 101 23.57 1.47 10.79
CA ALA A 101 22.47 0.53 11.04
C ALA A 101 21.22 0.87 10.20
N THR A 102 20.92 2.16 10.00
CA THR A 102 19.81 2.62 9.15
C THR A 102 20.03 2.27 7.68
N GLU A 103 21.25 2.44 7.16
CA GLU A 103 21.57 2.12 5.76
C GLU A 103 21.60 0.61 5.49
N LEU A 104 22.00 -0.18 6.48
CA LEU A 104 22.05 -1.64 6.36
C LEU A 104 20.69 -2.31 6.58
N TRP A 105 19.73 -1.60 7.17
CA TRP A 105 18.42 -2.17 7.48
C TRP A 105 17.62 -2.50 6.21
N LYS A 106 17.00 -3.68 6.22
CA LYS A 106 16.06 -4.14 5.20
C LYS A 106 14.87 -4.80 5.88
N ALA A 107 13.67 -4.51 5.39
CA ALA A 107 12.46 -5.15 5.89
C ALA A 107 12.53 -6.68 5.71
N LYS A 108 12.02 -7.42 6.70
CA LYS A 108 11.76 -8.85 6.58
C LYS A 108 10.69 -9.09 5.50
N PRO A 109 10.75 -10.21 4.75
CA PRO A 109 9.71 -10.54 3.78
C PRO A 109 8.34 -10.67 4.44
N LEU A 110 7.32 -10.03 3.85
CA LEU A 110 5.92 -10.18 4.26
C LEU A 110 5.37 -11.51 3.76
N ASN A 111 4.68 -12.24 4.64
CA ASN A 111 3.89 -13.40 4.22
C ASN A 111 2.63 -12.90 3.50
N ALA A 112 2.58 -13.06 2.17
CA ALA A 112 1.46 -12.62 1.35
C ALA A 112 0.13 -13.23 1.84
N ALA A 113 0.08 -14.54 2.10
CA ALA A 113 -1.15 -15.23 2.50
C ALA A 113 -1.78 -14.71 3.79
N ALA A 114 -0.99 -14.10 4.69
CA ALA A 114 -1.49 -13.54 5.93
C ALA A 114 -1.76 -12.03 5.87
N ASN A 115 -1.25 -11.35 4.85
CA ASN A 115 -1.39 -9.90 4.67
C ASN A 115 -2.29 -9.53 3.48
N SER A 116 -2.66 -10.48 2.63
CA SER A 116 -3.70 -10.34 1.62
C SER A 116 -5.03 -10.83 2.17
N ALA A 117 -6.09 -10.06 1.99
CA ALA A 117 -7.43 -10.62 2.02
C ALA A 117 -7.58 -11.46 0.75
N ASP A 118 -7.46 -12.79 0.86
CA ASP A 118 -8.01 -13.68 -0.16
C ASP A 118 -9.52 -13.47 -0.12
N VAL A 119 -10.02 -12.56 -0.94
CA VAL A 119 -11.45 -12.38 -1.15
C VAL A 119 -11.90 -13.61 -1.94
N PRO A 120 -12.74 -14.49 -1.36
CA PRO A 120 -13.27 -15.62 -2.11
C PRO A 120 -13.89 -15.11 -3.40
N GLU A 121 -13.75 -15.84 -4.50
CA GLU A 121 -14.30 -15.45 -5.80
C GLU A 121 -15.81 -15.15 -5.72
N SER A 122 -16.52 -15.76 -4.76
CA SER A 122 -17.94 -15.52 -4.45
C SER A 122 -18.26 -14.22 -3.69
N TRP A 123 -17.25 -13.51 -3.17
CA TRP A 123 -17.36 -12.23 -2.47
C TRP A 123 -16.85 -11.05 -3.32
N GLN A 124 -16.34 -11.32 -4.52
CA GLN A 124 -16.04 -10.28 -5.51
C GLN A 124 -17.34 -9.91 -6.23
N ASP A 125 -18.10 -8.98 -5.65
CA ASP A 125 -19.20 -8.31 -6.36
C ASP A 125 -18.62 -7.52 -7.54
N SER A 126 -18.60 -8.17 -8.72
CA SER A 126 -18.87 -7.66 -10.06
C SER A 126 -18.47 -6.22 -10.43
N THR A 127 -17.39 -5.67 -9.85
CA THR A 127 -16.92 -4.32 -10.18
C THR A 127 -15.41 -4.38 -10.44
N PRO A 128 -14.96 -4.31 -11.70
CA PRO A 128 -13.54 -4.31 -12.01
C PRO A 128 -12.89 -3.02 -11.50
N GLN A 129 -12.14 -3.09 -10.41
CA GLN A 129 -11.11 -2.10 -10.09
C GLN A 129 -9.84 -2.44 -10.88
N THR A 130 -9.71 -1.89 -12.08
CA THR A 130 -8.50 -2.08 -12.90
C THR A 130 -7.35 -1.23 -12.38
N THR A 131 -6.39 -1.92 -11.76
CA THR A 131 -4.92 -1.74 -11.85
C THR A 131 -4.39 -0.32 -12.10
N ALA A 132 -3.77 0.26 -11.07
CA ALA A 132 -2.76 1.30 -11.24
C ALA A 132 -1.65 0.83 -12.20
N GLY A 133 -1.39 1.58 -13.28
CA GLY A 133 -0.20 1.39 -14.13
C GLY A 133 -0.37 1.54 -15.64
N ILE A 134 -1.59 1.65 -16.17
CA ILE A 134 -1.83 1.96 -17.58
C ILE A 134 -2.67 3.24 -17.63
N ASP A 135 -2.26 4.23 -18.44
CA ASP A 135 -3.01 5.45 -18.68
C ASP A 135 -4.41 5.11 -19.24
N MET A 136 -5.39 4.93 -18.33
CA MET A 136 -6.74 4.49 -18.66
C MET A 136 -7.42 5.44 -19.65
N LYS A 137 -7.09 6.73 -19.60
CA LYS A 137 -7.58 7.71 -20.56
C LYS A 137 -7.11 7.39 -21.97
N LYS A 138 -5.84 7.01 -22.12
CA LYS A 138 -5.28 6.56 -23.42
C LYS A 138 -5.89 5.24 -23.88
N ALA A 139 -6.15 4.31 -22.96
CA ALA A 139 -6.80 3.04 -23.28
C ALA A 139 -8.23 3.24 -23.79
N VAL A 140 -9.05 4.01 -23.07
CA VAL A 140 -10.43 4.34 -23.46
C VAL A 140 -10.45 5.09 -24.78
N LYS A 141 -9.53 6.04 -24.98
CA LYS A 141 -9.40 6.79 -26.25
C LYS A 141 -9.13 5.86 -27.43
N ASN A 142 -8.24 4.89 -27.27
CA ASN A 142 -7.94 3.91 -28.32
C ASN A 142 -9.16 3.02 -28.63
N ILE A 143 -9.92 2.62 -27.61
CA ILE A 143 -11.14 1.85 -27.77
C ILE A 143 -12.20 2.65 -28.54
N GLN A 144 -12.44 3.91 -28.17
CA GLN A 144 -13.34 4.82 -28.88
C GLN A 144 -12.96 4.96 -30.37
N LEU A 145 -11.66 5.10 -30.66
CA LEU A 145 -11.16 5.17 -32.05
C LEU A 145 -11.43 3.88 -32.84
N ILE A 146 -11.17 2.71 -32.24
CA ILE A 146 -11.40 1.42 -32.91
C ILE A 146 -12.89 1.19 -33.15
N LEU A 147 -13.74 1.47 -32.17
CA LEU A 147 -15.20 1.35 -32.29
C LEU A 147 -15.74 2.24 -33.42
N ASN A 148 -15.37 3.53 -33.43
CA ASN A 148 -15.78 4.46 -34.48
C ASN A 148 -15.29 4.01 -35.87
N LYS A 149 -14.06 3.53 -35.97
CA LYS A 149 -13.49 2.98 -37.22
C LYS A 149 -14.27 1.76 -37.73
N ASN A 150 -14.81 0.95 -36.83
CA ASN A 150 -15.58 -0.24 -37.14
C ASN A 150 -17.10 0.03 -37.23
N GLY A 151 -17.53 1.30 -37.27
CA GLY A 151 -18.93 1.69 -37.51
C GLY A 151 -19.81 1.82 -36.26
N TYR A 152 -19.24 1.71 -35.06
CA TYR A 152 -19.96 1.87 -33.80
C TYR A 152 -19.77 3.32 -33.27
N ASP A 153 -20.85 4.11 -33.14
CA ASP A 153 -20.79 5.50 -32.63
C ASP A 153 -20.44 5.53 -31.12
N ALA A 154 -19.15 5.58 -30.82
CA ALA A 154 -18.64 5.72 -29.47
C ALA A 154 -18.57 7.18 -29.00
N GLY A 155 -18.96 8.16 -29.83
CA GLY A 155 -18.78 9.58 -29.58
C GLY A 155 -17.34 10.07 -29.83
N GLY A 156 -16.98 11.20 -29.20
CA GLY A 156 -15.64 11.77 -29.32
C GLY A 156 -14.58 10.90 -28.64
N ALA A 157 -13.39 10.78 -29.25
CA ALA A 157 -12.26 10.02 -28.71
C ALA A 157 -11.50 10.84 -27.63
N ASP A 158 -12.19 11.19 -26.56
CA ASP A 158 -11.72 12.02 -25.45
C ASP A 158 -11.07 11.22 -24.30
N GLY A 159 -11.18 9.88 -24.37
CA GLY A 159 -10.70 8.98 -23.33
C GLY A 159 -11.60 8.92 -22.09
N VAL A 160 -12.84 9.42 -22.20
CA VAL A 160 -13.82 9.41 -21.12
C VAL A 160 -14.90 8.37 -21.41
N MET A 161 -15.20 7.55 -20.41
CA MET A 161 -16.19 6.50 -20.54
C MET A 161 -17.61 7.07 -20.41
N GLY A 162 -18.22 7.44 -21.54
CA GLY A 162 -19.55 8.04 -21.61
C GLY A 162 -20.65 7.07 -22.06
N GLY A 163 -21.92 7.52 -21.99
CA GLY A 163 -23.08 6.72 -22.39
C GLY A 163 -23.02 6.23 -23.83
N LYS A 164 -22.55 7.06 -24.77
CA LYS A 164 -22.34 6.67 -26.17
C LYS A 164 -21.30 5.56 -26.32
N THR A 165 -20.15 5.72 -25.65
CA THR A 165 -19.09 4.71 -25.68
C THR A 165 -19.60 3.39 -25.08
N LYS A 166 -20.40 3.42 -24.00
CA LYS A 166 -21.00 2.21 -23.41
C LYS A 166 -21.94 1.51 -24.38
N THR A 167 -22.82 2.26 -25.06
CA THR A 167 -23.73 1.73 -26.09
C THR A 167 -22.96 1.13 -27.27
N ALA A 168 -21.90 1.79 -27.73
CA ALA A 168 -21.05 1.28 -28.80
C ALA A 168 -20.35 -0.04 -28.41
N ILE A 169 -19.88 -0.16 -27.17
CA ILE A 169 -19.29 -1.40 -26.65
C ILE A 169 -20.34 -2.52 -26.62
N MET A 170 -21.55 -2.26 -26.13
CA MET A 170 -22.63 -3.27 -26.10
C MET A 170 -23.00 -3.76 -27.51
N ALA A 171 -23.08 -2.86 -28.48
CA ALA A 171 -23.34 -3.20 -29.86
C ALA A 171 -22.22 -4.07 -30.45
N PHE A 172 -20.96 -3.67 -30.24
CA PHE A 172 -19.81 -4.46 -30.66
C PHE A 172 -19.79 -5.86 -30.00
N GLN A 173 -20.06 -5.94 -28.70
CA GLN A 173 -20.15 -7.22 -27.99
C GLN A 173 -21.24 -8.12 -28.57
N THR A 174 -22.42 -7.55 -28.83
CA THR A 174 -23.55 -8.26 -29.45
C THR A 174 -23.16 -8.86 -30.81
N ASP A 175 -22.57 -8.05 -31.68
CA ASP A 175 -22.17 -8.48 -33.03
C ASP A 175 -21.07 -9.55 -33.01
N ASN A 176 -20.23 -9.55 -31.97
CA ASN A 176 -19.16 -10.52 -31.79
C ASN A 176 -19.56 -11.70 -30.88
N LYS A 177 -20.87 -11.90 -30.63
CA LYS A 177 -21.42 -13.00 -29.81
C LYS A 177 -20.89 -13.04 -28.38
N MET A 178 -20.60 -11.88 -27.82
CA MET A 178 -20.19 -11.68 -26.44
C MET A 178 -21.39 -11.21 -25.61
N THR A 179 -21.30 -11.33 -24.28
CA THR A 179 -22.28 -10.73 -23.38
C THR A 179 -22.23 -9.19 -23.50
N PRO A 180 -23.35 -8.50 -23.78
CA PRO A 180 -23.37 -7.05 -23.99
C PRO A 180 -23.37 -6.29 -22.66
N THR A 181 -22.25 -6.34 -21.94
CA THR A 181 -22.06 -5.67 -20.64
C THR A 181 -21.86 -4.15 -20.79
N GLY A 182 -21.32 -3.71 -21.92
CA GLY A 182 -20.92 -2.32 -22.13
C GLY A 182 -19.67 -1.92 -21.34
N GLU A 183 -19.01 -2.89 -20.71
CA GLU A 183 -17.83 -2.68 -19.88
C GLU A 183 -16.56 -2.98 -20.66
N ILE A 184 -15.47 -2.32 -20.27
CA ILE A 184 -14.15 -2.60 -20.83
C ILE A 184 -13.54 -3.76 -20.04
N ASP A 185 -13.61 -4.95 -20.62
CA ASP A 185 -13.05 -6.18 -20.07
C ASP A 185 -11.95 -6.77 -20.98
N ALA A 186 -11.23 -7.77 -20.47
CA ALA A 186 -10.15 -8.41 -21.22
C ALA A 186 -10.63 -9.08 -22.54
N PRO A 187 -11.80 -9.78 -22.57
CA PRO A 187 -12.36 -10.30 -23.82
C PRO A 187 -12.63 -9.22 -24.88
N LEU A 188 -13.23 -8.09 -24.50
CA LEU A 188 -13.52 -6.98 -25.40
C LEU A 188 -12.23 -6.41 -25.97
N VAL A 189 -11.24 -6.12 -25.11
CA VAL A 189 -9.96 -5.55 -25.54
C VAL A 189 -9.27 -6.48 -26.53
N LYS A 190 -9.27 -7.79 -26.28
CA LYS A 190 -8.71 -8.78 -27.20
C LYS A 190 -9.42 -8.78 -28.55
N ALA A 191 -10.75 -8.73 -28.55
CA ALA A 191 -11.56 -8.69 -29.78
C ALA A 191 -11.34 -7.40 -30.59
N LEU A 192 -11.27 -6.24 -29.92
CA LEU A 192 -11.00 -4.95 -30.57
C LEU A 192 -9.59 -4.87 -31.16
N LEU A 193 -8.58 -5.45 -30.49
CA LEU A 193 -7.21 -5.52 -31.01
C LEU A 193 -7.08 -6.40 -32.25
N ALA A 194 -7.92 -7.44 -32.38
CA ALA A 194 -7.99 -8.27 -33.58
C ALA A 194 -8.65 -7.54 -34.77
N LYS A 195 -9.26 -6.38 -34.54
CA LYS A 195 -9.96 -5.54 -35.53
C LYS A 195 -9.23 -4.23 -35.84
N LYS A 196 -7.96 -4.10 -35.42
CA LYS A 196 -7.12 -2.89 -35.62
C LYS A 196 -6.84 -2.59 -37.08
#